data_AF-A0A6C0H469-F1
#
_entry.id   AF-A0A6C0H469-F1
#
_cell.length_a   1.000
_cell.length_b   1.000
_cell.length_c   1.000
_cell.angle_alpha   90.00
_cell.angle_beta   90.00
_cell.angle_gamma   90.00
#
_symmetry.space_group_name_H-M   'P 1'
#
loop_
_entity.id
_entity.type
_entity.pdbx_description
1 polymer ?
#
loop_
_entity_poly.entity_id
_entity_poly.type
_entity_poly.pdbx_seq_one_letter_code
_entity_poly.pdbx_strand_id
1 'polypeptide(L)'
;MSEFAIVKKILPGKTVVFRTPIEGEDVLVRTGCTSDSLSFLHCVLHSYMKEYPSMDSKEQIKCVNRIRSSISSKIDRKSWEEMDNDNSEFKENICDIVLNCCLFFKDDPKARGKSTHRVLKNLIGGDEKLLEVYKLITELIPQKEVFEKTIITSTFENSEDKKIYTLRNSIIKNTISYVKKKKEVKSVSQEKGKSICDLVNKFLSAVLQEAEEEAYKRFISTSVDDDDVNANIISLVSKKIKRDIYLIDSKNRMPYLNPQTVENLKGRKSIIILCINKGNYEAVGKLLPGNAVQRDFDHSDTLIKKLYTFLVNPEKICDEFNELVKYLPNEFQNSESSSSNSDDSSNSDDSSNEDESD
;
A
#
# COMPACT_ATOMS: atom_id res chain seq x y z
N MET A 1 26.98 -14.61 1.28
CA MET A 1 25.81 -14.36 0.39
C MET A 1 26.21 -14.65 -1.03
N SER A 2 25.58 -15.61 -1.70
CA SER A 2 25.78 -15.84 -3.13
C SER A 2 25.16 -14.69 -3.91
N GLU A 3 25.96 -13.95 -4.66
CA GLU A 3 25.49 -12.84 -5.48
C GLU A 3 24.73 -13.41 -6.69
N PHE A 4 23.40 -13.36 -6.65
CA PHE A 4 22.59 -13.75 -7.80
C PHE A 4 22.70 -12.68 -8.89
N ALA A 5 22.89 -13.11 -10.14
CA ALA A 5 22.81 -12.19 -11.27
C ALA A 5 21.45 -11.47 -11.29
N ILE A 6 21.50 -10.16 -11.58
CA ILE A 6 20.32 -9.28 -11.68
C ILE A 6 19.31 -9.90 -12.66
N VAL A 7 18.10 -10.14 -12.16
CA VAL A 7 17.00 -10.67 -12.97
C VAL A 7 16.48 -9.57 -13.89
N LYS A 8 16.60 -9.76 -15.20
CA LYS A 8 16.06 -8.83 -16.20
C LYS A 8 14.59 -9.13 -16.49
N LYS A 9 13.77 -8.09 -16.70
CA LYS A 9 12.38 -8.21 -17.17
C LYS A 9 12.32 -8.97 -18.49
N ILE A 10 11.34 -9.85 -18.63
CA ILE A 10 11.09 -10.64 -19.84
C ILE A 10 9.99 -9.98 -20.68
N LEU A 11 10.04 -10.21 -21.99
CA LEU A 11 8.98 -9.81 -22.90
C LEU A 11 7.63 -10.49 -22.57
N PRO A 12 6.49 -9.80 -22.76
CA PRO A 12 5.17 -10.38 -22.53
C PRO A 12 4.98 -11.72 -23.25
N GLY A 13 4.41 -12.71 -22.55
CA GLY A 13 4.15 -14.06 -23.05
C GLY A 13 5.38 -14.97 -23.17
N LYS A 14 6.61 -14.44 -23.03
CA LYS A 14 7.81 -15.26 -23.00
C LYS A 14 7.99 -15.88 -21.62
N THR A 15 8.34 -17.17 -21.61
CA THR A 15 8.58 -17.95 -20.41
C THR A 15 10.03 -18.39 -20.40
N VAL A 16 10.72 -18.20 -19.28
CA VAL A 16 12.11 -18.64 -19.10
C VAL A 16 12.26 -19.39 -17.78
N VAL A 17 13.26 -20.27 -17.71
CA VAL A 17 13.62 -20.97 -16.47
C VAL A 17 14.01 -19.94 -15.41
N PHE A 18 13.43 -20.11 -14.23
CA PHE A 18 13.71 -19.31 -13.04
C PHE A 18 14.31 -20.22 -11.99
N ARG A 19 15.49 -19.85 -11.49
CA ARG A 19 16.23 -20.61 -10.48
C ARG A 19 16.20 -19.88 -9.15
N THR A 20 15.62 -20.51 -8.13
CA THR A 20 15.55 -20.01 -6.74
C THR A 20 15.95 -21.10 -5.76
N PRO A 21 16.58 -20.78 -4.63
CA PRO A 21 16.89 -21.78 -3.60
C PRO A 21 15.68 -22.58 -3.10
N ILE A 22 14.47 -22.04 -3.18
CA ILE A 22 13.26 -22.71 -2.67
C ILE A 22 12.67 -23.76 -3.62
N GLU A 23 13.16 -23.84 -4.87
CA GLU A 23 12.58 -24.75 -5.88
C GLU A 23 12.79 -26.24 -5.57
N GLY A 24 13.86 -26.58 -4.85
CA GLY A 24 14.24 -27.98 -4.63
C GLY A 24 14.45 -28.73 -5.94
N GLU A 25 13.74 -29.84 -6.11
CA GLU A 25 13.78 -30.68 -7.32
C GLU A 25 12.89 -30.13 -8.46
N ASP A 26 12.08 -29.10 -8.19
CA ASP A 26 11.17 -28.56 -9.19
C ASP A 26 11.91 -27.64 -10.17
N VAL A 27 11.45 -27.64 -11.42
CA VAL A 27 11.90 -26.67 -12.42
C VAL A 27 10.89 -25.53 -12.46
N LEU A 28 11.26 -24.37 -11.92
CA LEU A 28 10.43 -23.18 -11.98
C LEU A 28 10.67 -22.40 -13.26
N VAL A 29 9.62 -21.73 -13.70
CA VAL A 29 9.64 -20.80 -14.82
C VAL A 29 8.96 -19.51 -14.42
N ARG A 30 9.43 -18.39 -14.98
CA ARG A 30 8.78 -17.10 -14.86
C ARG A 30 8.28 -16.66 -16.24
N THR A 31 7.09 -16.09 -16.29
CA THR A 31 6.45 -15.63 -17.52
C THR A 31 6.30 -14.12 -17.49
N GLY A 32 6.86 -13.45 -18.50
CA GLY A 32 6.68 -12.02 -18.71
C GLY A 32 5.21 -11.71 -18.90
N CYS A 33 4.66 -10.83 -18.09
CA CYS A 33 3.32 -10.26 -18.29
C CYS A 33 3.44 -8.91 -19.02
N THR A 34 2.33 -8.39 -19.53
CA THR A 34 2.29 -7.10 -20.25
C THR A 34 3.02 -6.01 -19.47
N SER A 35 3.71 -5.14 -20.21
CA SER A 35 4.59 -4.11 -19.65
C SER A 35 3.87 -2.84 -19.22
N ASP A 36 2.54 -2.81 -19.32
CA ASP A 36 1.74 -1.65 -18.98
C ASP A 36 1.61 -1.50 -17.46
N SER A 37 1.08 -0.35 -17.01
CA SER A 37 0.66 -0.20 -15.62
C SER A 37 -0.30 -1.34 -15.26
N LEU A 38 -0.16 -1.90 -14.05
CA LEU A 38 -0.92 -3.05 -13.50
C LEU A 38 -0.33 -4.45 -13.76
N SER A 39 0.95 -4.58 -14.12
CA SER A 39 1.70 -5.83 -14.20
C SER A 39 1.45 -6.80 -13.03
N PHE A 40 1.24 -6.33 -11.80
CA PHE A 40 0.84 -7.19 -10.68
C PHE A 40 -0.49 -7.90 -10.94
N LEU A 41 -1.53 -7.15 -11.31
CA LEU A 41 -2.85 -7.73 -11.63
C LEU A 41 -2.81 -8.62 -12.86
N HIS A 42 -2.00 -8.25 -13.87
CA HIS A 42 -1.76 -9.11 -15.02
C HIS A 42 -1.12 -10.45 -14.61
N CYS A 43 -0.13 -10.44 -13.71
CA CYS A 43 0.49 -11.66 -13.20
C CYS A 43 -0.51 -12.52 -12.40
N VAL A 44 -1.30 -11.88 -11.53
CA VAL A 44 -2.35 -12.54 -10.76
C VAL A 44 -3.31 -13.26 -11.69
N LEU A 45 -3.83 -12.55 -12.71
CA LEU A 45 -4.76 -13.11 -13.69
C LEU A 45 -4.12 -14.20 -14.54
N HIS A 46 -2.87 -14.02 -14.96
CA HIS A 46 -2.13 -15.01 -15.73
C HIS A 46 -1.90 -16.31 -14.94
N SER A 47 -1.73 -16.22 -13.61
CA SER A 47 -1.57 -17.39 -12.75
C SER A 47 -2.89 -18.07 -12.40
N TYR A 48 -3.95 -17.29 -12.19
CA TYR A 48 -5.23 -17.76 -11.68
C TYR A 48 -6.25 -18.15 -12.78
N MET A 49 -6.31 -17.41 -13.89
CA MET A 49 -7.29 -17.63 -14.96
C MET A 49 -6.66 -18.35 -16.15
N LYS A 50 -7.12 -19.58 -16.41
CA LYS A 50 -6.54 -20.46 -17.44
C LYS A 50 -6.64 -19.87 -18.86
N GLU A 51 -7.73 -19.16 -19.15
CA GLU A 51 -8.00 -18.56 -20.46
C GLU A 51 -7.30 -17.21 -20.66
N TYR A 52 -6.80 -16.59 -19.59
CA TYR A 52 -6.22 -15.24 -19.65
C TYR A 52 -5.04 -15.11 -20.61
N PRO A 53 -4.07 -16.05 -20.66
CA PRO A 53 -2.95 -15.96 -21.61
C PRO A 53 -3.38 -16.07 -23.08
N SER A 54 -4.55 -16.66 -23.36
CA SER A 54 -5.12 -16.79 -24.71
C SER A 54 -6.03 -15.64 -25.12
N MET A 55 -6.40 -14.75 -24.19
CA MET A 55 -7.20 -13.57 -24.47
C MET A 55 -6.40 -12.54 -25.29
N ASP A 56 -7.10 -11.75 -26.09
CA ASP A 56 -6.47 -10.59 -26.73
C ASP A 56 -6.17 -9.48 -25.70
N SER A 57 -5.35 -8.50 -26.10
CA SER A 57 -4.95 -7.39 -25.22
C SER A 57 -6.14 -6.59 -24.68
N LYS A 58 -7.22 -6.40 -25.46
CA LYS A 58 -8.41 -5.65 -25.01
C LYS A 58 -9.18 -6.41 -23.95
N GLU A 59 -9.33 -7.72 -24.12
CA GLU A 59 -9.97 -8.61 -23.17
C GLU A 59 -9.17 -8.73 -21.85
N GLN A 60 -7.85 -8.83 -21.95
CA GLN A 60 -6.95 -8.82 -20.80
C GLN A 60 -7.10 -7.53 -19.99
N ILE A 61 -7.03 -6.37 -20.65
CA ILE A 61 -7.23 -5.05 -20.03
C ILE A 61 -8.61 -4.96 -19.35
N LYS A 62 -9.67 -5.49 -19.99
CA LYS A 62 -11.01 -5.50 -19.41
C LYS A 62 -11.09 -6.34 -18.13
N CYS A 63 -10.41 -7.48 -18.08
CA CYS A 63 -10.35 -8.32 -16.88
C CYS A 63 -9.59 -7.64 -15.74
N VAL A 64 -8.44 -7.03 -16.06
CA VAL A 64 -7.64 -6.25 -15.10
C VAL A 64 -8.45 -5.10 -14.52
N ASN A 65 -9.09 -4.29 -15.37
CA ASN A 65 -9.92 -3.17 -14.93
C ASN A 65 -11.08 -3.61 -14.05
N ARG A 66 -11.71 -4.76 -14.34
CA ARG A 66 -12.78 -5.31 -13.49
C ARG A 66 -12.28 -5.68 -12.09
N ILE A 67 -11.08 -6.25 -12.00
CA ILE A 67 -10.45 -6.54 -10.70
C ILE A 67 -10.06 -5.25 -9.98
N ARG A 68 -9.39 -4.32 -10.67
CA ARG A 68 -9.02 -2.99 -10.14
C ARG A 68 -10.23 -2.28 -9.56
N SER A 69 -11.31 -2.07 -10.33
CA SER A 69 -12.53 -1.43 -9.83
C SER A 69 -13.14 -2.16 -8.63
N SER A 70 -13.10 -3.49 -8.61
CA SER A 70 -13.61 -4.27 -7.48
C SER A 70 -12.75 -4.16 -6.22
N ILE A 71 -11.45 -3.89 -6.35
CA ILE A 71 -10.52 -3.67 -5.22
C ILE A 71 -10.65 -2.22 -4.75
N SER A 72 -10.54 -1.28 -5.67
CA SER A 72 -10.72 0.16 -5.45
C SER A 72 -12.01 0.46 -4.67
N SER A 73 -13.12 -0.21 -4.98
CA SER A 73 -14.39 -0.04 -4.25
C SER A 73 -14.39 -0.50 -2.78
N LYS A 74 -13.36 -1.23 -2.33
CA LYS A 74 -13.24 -1.80 -0.97
C LYS A 74 -12.22 -1.09 -0.10
N ILE A 75 -11.36 -0.27 -0.69
CA ILE A 75 -10.51 0.62 0.08
C ILE A 75 -11.45 1.68 0.65
N ASP A 76 -11.37 1.90 1.96
CA ASP A 76 -12.11 2.97 2.64
C ASP A 76 -11.18 4.15 2.97
N ARG A 77 -11.76 5.26 3.42
CA ARG A 77 -11.01 6.49 3.77
C ARG A 77 -9.97 6.25 4.86
N LYS A 78 -10.28 5.37 5.82
CA LYS A 78 -9.39 5.03 6.92
C LYS A 78 -8.14 4.30 6.39
N SER A 79 -8.36 3.30 5.53
CA SER A 79 -7.28 2.56 4.88
C SER A 79 -6.43 3.48 4.01
N TRP A 80 -7.05 4.41 3.28
CA TRP A 80 -6.32 5.42 2.50
C TRP A 80 -5.41 6.29 3.38
N GLU A 81 -5.92 6.86 4.48
CA GLU A 81 -5.10 7.67 5.41
C GLU A 81 -3.95 6.88 6.05
N GLU A 82 -4.06 5.56 6.16
CA GLU A 82 -2.98 4.69 6.66
C GLU A 82 -1.96 4.32 5.57
N MET A 83 -2.35 4.37 4.29
CA MET A 83 -1.54 3.94 3.14
C MET A 83 -0.78 5.10 2.50
N ASP A 84 -1.31 6.31 2.56
CA ASP A 84 -0.76 7.50 1.91
C ASP A 84 -0.24 8.50 2.94
N ASN A 85 1.06 8.74 2.92
CA ASN A 85 1.73 9.69 3.81
C ASN A 85 1.96 11.07 3.15
N ASP A 86 1.70 11.21 1.84
CA ASP A 86 1.90 12.46 1.12
C ASP A 86 0.58 13.15 0.82
N ASN A 87 0.14 14.01 1.74
CA ASN A 87 -1.05 14.84 1.57
C ASN A 87 -0.86 15.99 0.55
N SER A 88 0.13 15.90 -0.35
CA SER A 88 0.38 16.86 -1.42
C SER A 88 -0.87 17.06 -2.28
N GLU A 89 -1.49 15.96 -2.70
CA GLU A 89 -2.73 15.96 -3.47
C GLU A 89 -3.88 16.70 -2.72
N PHE A 90 -4.05 16.42 -1.43
CA PHE A 90 -5.04 17.10 -0.61
C PHE A 90 -4.74 18.61 -0.49
N LYS A 91 -3.47 18.98 -0.28
CA LYS A 91 -3.01 20.38 -0.20
C LYS A 91 -3.27 21.14 -1.49
N GLU A 92 -2.91 20.57 -2.64
CA GLU A 92 -3.12 21.16 -3.96
C GLU A 92 -4.60 21.40 -4.22
N ASN A 93 -5.45 20.39 -3.95
CA ASN A 93 -6.89 20.51 -4.11
C ASN A 93 -7.49 21.63 -3.23
N ILE A 94 -7.00 21.81 -1.98
CA ILE A 94 -7.44 22.93 -1.14
C ILE A 94 -7.10 24.28 -1.80
N CYS A 95 -5.84 24.47 -2.20
CA CYS A 95 -5.37 25.72 -2.78
C CYS A 95 -6.14 26.07 -4.06
N ASP A 96 -6.33 25.10 -4.94
CA ASP A 96 -7.06 25.28 -6.19
C ASP A 96 -8.53 25.63 -5.97
N ILE A 97 -9.21 24.91 -5.07
CA ILE A 97 -10.61 25.18 -4.78
C ILE A 97 -10.78 26.58 -4.16
N VAL A 98 -9.93 26.97 -3.20
CA VAL A 98 -9.99 28.31 -2.58
C VAL A 98 -9.69 29.40 -3.60
N LEU A 99 -8.64 29.25 -4.41
CA LEU A 99 -8.30 30.21 -5.46
C LEU A 99 -9.48 30.41 -6.42
N ASN A 100 -10.09 29.33 -6.90
CA ASN A 100 -11.23 29.40 -7.80
C ASN A 100 -12.48 30.00 -7.13
N CYS A 101 -12.71 29.73 -5.84
CA CYS A 101 -13.77 30.41 -5.07
C CYS A 101 -13.50 31.92 -4.98
N CYS A 102 -12.27 32.33 -4.64
CA CYS A 102 -11.89 33.74 -4.56
C CYS A 102 -12.04 34.46 -5.90
N LEU A 103 -11.66 33.83 -7.01
CA LEU A 103 -11.85 34.38 -8.36
C LEU A 103 -13.34 34.54 -8.67
N PHE A 104 -14.16 33.55 -8.31
CA PHE A 104 -15.61 33.60 -8.50
C PHE A 104 -16.26 34.76 -7.73
N PHE A 105 -15.85 35.00 -6.49
CA PHE A 105 -16.41 36.09 -5.68
C PHE A 105 -15.90 37.48 -6.06
N LYS A 106 -14.71 37.56 -6.67
CA LYS A 106 -14.12 38.86 -7.05
C LYS A 106 -14.75 39.40 -8.32
N ASP A 107 -14.62 38.72 -9.46
CA ASP A 107 -15.03 39.30 -10.76
C ASP A 107 -15.25 38.29 -11.91
N ASP A 108 -15.20 36.96 -11.69
CA ASP A 108 -15.45 35.95 -12.74
C ASP A 108 -16.73 35.13 -12.43
N PRO A 109 -17.86 35.38 -13.10
CA PRO A 109 -19.11 34.66 -12.83
C PRO A 109 -19.05 33.17 -13.24
N LYS A 110 -17.97 32.72 -13.88
CA LYS A 110 -17.78 31.30 -14.21
C LYS A 110 -16.85 30.64 -13.21
N ALA A 111 -17.45 29.90 -12.28
CA ALA A 111 -16.73 28.96 -11.43
C ALA A 111 -15.90 27.99 -12.29
N ARG A 112 -14.60 27.94 -12.04
CA ARG A 112 -13.69 27.03 -12.75
C ARG A 112 -13.56 25.74 -11.98
N GLY A 113 -13.81 24.62 -12.66
CA GLY A 113 -13.68 23.28 -12.08
C GLY A 113 -14.96 22.75 -11.42
N LYS A 114 -15.17 21.42 -11.54
CA LYS A 114 -16.36 20.74 -11.01
C LYS A 114 -16.41 20.80 -9.47
N SER A 115 -15.27 20.69 -8.82
CA SER A 115 -15.13 20.70 -7.36
C SER A 115 -15.53 22.05 -6.77
N THR A 116 -15.02 23.15 -7.34
CA THR A 116 -15.42 24.51 -6.97
C THR A 116 -16.93 24.72 -7.17
N HIS A 117 -17.50 24.24 -8.27
CA HIS A 117 -18.95 24.36 -8.49
C HIS A 117 -19.78 23.64 -7.42
N ARG A 118 -19.34 22.45 -6.96
CA ARG A 118 -20.00 21.73 -5.85
C ARG A 118 -19.92 22.50 -4.54
N VAL A 119 -18.76 23.08 -4.22
CA VAL A 119 -18.57 23.94 -3.03
C VAL A 119 -19.49 25.16 -3.09
N LEU A 120 -19.49 25.90 -4.19
CA LEU A 120 -20.33 27.10 -4.36
C LEU A 120 -21.82 26.75 -4.28
N LYS A 121 -22.25 25.64 -4.91
CA LYS A 121 -23.63 25.15 -4.82
C LYS A 121 -24.03 24.82 -3.37
N ASN A 122 -23.15 24.20 -2.60
CA ASN A 122 -23.39 23.88 -1.18
C ASN A 122 -23.46 25.15 -0.31
N LEU A 123 -22.59 26.12 -0.56
CA LEU A 123 -22.50 27.33 0.25
C LEU A 123 -23.62 28.33 -0.03
N ILE A 124 -23.94 28.55 -1.30
CA ILE A 124 -24.77 29.67 -1.76
C ILE A 124 -26.15 29.18 -2.21
N GLY A 125 -26.24 28.02 -2.88
CA GLY A 125 -27.52 27.46 -3.36
C GLY A 125 -28.33 28.35 -4.32
N GLY A 126 -27.77 29.49 -4.76
CA GLY A 126 -28.47 30.53 -5.54
C GLY A 126 -28.87 31.79 -4.74
N ASP A 127 -28.55 31.87 -3.45
CA ASP A 127 -28.83 33.06 -2.61
C ASP A 127 -27.78 34.17 -2.81
N GLU A 128 -28.18 35.26 -3.48
CA GLU A 128 -27.34 36.43 -3.73
C GLU A 128 -26.81 37.08 -2.44
N LYS A 129 -27.53 36.98 -1.31
CA LYS A 129 -27.04 37.55 -0.04
C LYS A 129 -25.84 36.77 0.48
N LEU A 130 -25.83 35.45 0.29
CA LEU A 130 -24.70 34.61 0.68
C LEU A 130 -23.49 34.86 -0.22
N LEU A 131 -23.69 35.23 -1.49
CA LEU A 131 -22.60 35.62 -2.39
C LEU A 131 -21.80 36.80 -1.80
N GLU A 132 -22.47 37.89 -1.44
CA GLU A 132 -21.84 39.07 -0.85
C GLU A 132 -21.15 38.76 0.48
N VAL A 133 -21.77 37.91 1.31
CA VAL A 133 -21.17 37.46 2.57
C VAL A 133 -19.86 36.70 2.34
N TYR A 134 -19.84 35.75 1.40
CA TYR A 134 -18.64 34.97 1.12
C TYR A 134 -17.56 35.79 0.38
N LYS A 135 -17.95 36.80 -0.39
CA LYS A 135 -17.01 37.81 -0.92
C LYS A 135 -16.23 38.49 0.19
N LEU A 136 -16.92 39.03 1.20
CA LEU A 136 -16.29 39.64 2.38
C LEU A 136 -15.39 38.66 3.14
N ILE A 137 -15.78 37.39 3.25
CA ILE A 137 -14.95 36.35 3.89
C ILE A 137 -13.64 36.15 3.13
N THR A 138 -13.67 36.12 1.80
CA THR A 138 -12.44 35.98 0.99
C THR A 138 -11.55 37.24 1.00
N GLU A 139 -12.10 38.40 1.32
CA GLU A 139 -11.32 39.62 1.56
C GLU A 139 -10.68 39.62 2.95
N LEU A 140 -11.41 39.13 3.97
CA LEU A 140 -10.88 38.95 5.32
C LEU A 140 -9.71 37.96 5.39
N ILE A 141 -9.69 36.98 4.48
CA ILE A 141 -8.68 35.93 4.38
C ILE A 141 -8.02 35.97 2.99
N PRO A 142 -7.04 36.86 2.75
CA PRO A 142 -6.33 36.93 1.47
C PRO A 142 -5.71 35.59 1.08
N GLN A 143 -6.07 35.07 -0.10
CA GLN A 143 -5.72 33.72 -0.53
C GLN A 143 -4.19 33.49 -0.60
N LYS A 144 -3.43 34.36 -1.28
CA LYS A 144 -1.99 34.13 -1.50
C LYS A 144 -1.15 34.39 -0.26
N GLU A 145 -1.28 35.58 0.31
CA GLU A 145 -0.37 36.06 1.35
C GLU A 145 -0.63 35.39 2.70
N VAL A 146 -1.90 35.11 2.99
CA VAL A 146 -2.34 34.64 4.30
C VAL A 146 -2.72 33.17 4.25
N PHE A 147 -3.71 32.81 3.42
CA PHE A 147 -4.24 31.46 3.44
C PHE A 147 -3.18 30.44 3.01
N GLU A 148 -2.62 30.61 1.81
CA GLU A 148 -1.64 29.69 1.25
C GLU A 148 -0.30 29.77 1.99
N LYS A 149 0.34 30.95 1.99
CA LYS A 149 1.70 31.12 2.54
C LYS A 149 1.81 31.00 4.06
N THR A 150 0.75 31.33 4.80
CA THR A 150 0.78 31.30 6.27
C THR A 150 0.00 30.12 6.82
N ILE A 151 -1.31 30.04 6.54
CA ILE A 151 -2.19 29.05 7.20
C ILE A 151 -1.90 27.64 6.69
N ILE A 152 -1.89 27.42 5.37
CA ILE A 152 -1.66 26.10 4.77
C ILE A 152 -0.22 25.66 5.03
N THR A 153 0.78 26.47 4.69
CA THR A 153 2.19 26.11 4.92
C THR A 153 2.46 25.75 6.37
N SER A 154 2.08 26.61 7.34
CA SER A 154 2.31 26.31 8.75
C SER A 154 1.56 25.07 9.24
N THR A 155 0.37 24.78 8.71
CA THR A 155 -0.39 23.60 9.14
C THR A 155 0.26 22.32 8.64
N PHE A 156 0.71 22.26 7.39
CA PHE A 156 1.34 21.07 6.83
C PHE A 156 2.79 20.85 7.32
N GLU A 157 3.51 21.92 7.66
CA GLU A 157 4.88 21.83 8.19
C GLU A 157 4.94 21.48 9.68
N ASN A 158 3.99 21.97 10.49
CA ASN A 158 4.01 21.80 11.95
C ASN A 158 3.10 20.68 12.48
N SER A 159 2.39 19.95 11.61
CA SER A 159 1.55 18.84 12.05
C SER A 159 2.40 17.59 12.28
N GLU A 160 2.48 17.15 13.54
CA GLU A 160 3.14 15.88 13.91
C GLU A 160 2.41 14.68 13.27
N ASP A 161 1.08 14.70 13.33
CA ASP A 161 0.21 13.73 12.69
C ASP A 161 -0.28 14.32 11.36
N LYS A 162 0.17 13.71 10.26
CA LYS A 162 -0.20 14.14 8.90
C LYS A 162 -1.56 13.63 8.46
N LYS A 163 -2.38 13.00 9.32
CA LYS A 163 -3.73 12.57 8.94
C LYS A 163 -4.60 13.74 8.48
N ILE A 164 -5.41 13.50 7.44
CA ILE A 164 -6.24 14.54 6.83
C ILE A 164 -7.25 15.09 7.83
N TYR A 165 -7.87 14.24 8.64
CA TYR A 165 -8.75 14.70 9.71
C TYR A 165 -8.07 15.73 10.66
N THR A 166 -6.84 15.46 11.09
CA THR A 166 -6.06 16.35 11.96
C THR A 166 -5.71 17.66 11.25
N LEU A 167 -5.28 17.57 9.98
CA LEU A 167 -4.97 18.74 9.16
C LEU A 167 -6.20 19.64 8.96
N ARG A 168 -7.37 19.07 8.66
CA ARG A 168 -8.63 19.82 8.48
C ARG A 168 -8.96 20.67 9.69
N ASN A 169 -8.92 20.06 10.88
CA ASN A 169 -9.20 20.74 12.14
C ASN A 169 -8.19 21.87 12.41
N SER A 170 -6.91 21.62 12.12
CA SER A 170 -5.85 22.61 12.29
C SER A 170 -6.01 23.80 11.33
N ILE A 171 -6.33 23.57 10.06
CA ILE A 171 -6.58 24.64 9.06
C ILE A 171 -7.73 25.53 9.54
N ILE A 172 -8.86 24.94 9.93
CA ILE A 172 -10.02 25.68 10.43
C ILE A 172 -9.65 26.50 11.68
N LYS A 173 -9.00 25.87 12.66
CA LYS A 173 -8.59 26.51 13.92
C LYS A 173 -7.65 27.69 13.67
N ASN A 174 -6.63 27.49 12.83
CA ASN A 174 -5.64 28.51 12.49
C ASN A 174 -6.28 29.68 11.73
N THR A 175 -7.20 29.39 10.81
CA THR A 175 -7.93 30.44 10.08
C THR A 175 -8.86 31.23 11.00
N ILE A 176 -9.64 30.57 11.87
CA ILE A 176 -10.51 31.25 12.84
C ILE A 176 -9.68 32.11 13.80
N SER A 177 -8.52 31.61 14.26
CA SER A 177 -7.60 32.37 15.12
C SER A 177 -7.09 33.62 14.42
N TYR A 178 -6.75 33.52 13.13
CA TYR A 178 -6.37 34.67 12.31
C TYR A 178 -7.52 35.69 12.19
N VAL A 179 -8.72 35.22 11.82
CA VAL A 179 -9.91 36.08 11.66
C VAL A 179 -10.27 36.80 12.95
N LYS A 180 -10.20 36.14 14.11
CA LYS A 180 -10.46 36.78 15.43
C LYS A 180 -9.46 37.89 15.78
N LYS A 181 -8.26 37.89 15.19
CA LYS A 181 -7.25 38.93 15.43
C LYS A 181 -7.47 40.19 14.58
N LYS A 182 -8.27 40.12 13.52
CA LYS A 182 -8.58 41.24 12.61
C LYS A 182 -9.31 42.36 13.32
N LYS A 183 -8.97 43.60 12.98
CA LYS A 183 -9.55 44.80 13.61
C LYS A 183 -11.04 44.90 13.30
N GLU A 184 -11.41 44.54 12.07
CA GLU A 184 -12.75 44.50 11.51
C GLU A 184 -13.67 43.54 12.27
N VAL A 185 -13.14 42.43 12.77
CA VAL A 185 -13.89 41.45 13.56
C VAL A 185 -13.94 41.84 15.04
N LYS A 186 -12.89 42.50 15.55
CA LYS A 186 -12.85 43.02 16.93
C LYS A 186 -13.76 44.23 17.14
N SER A 187 -14.08 44.99 16.08
CA SER A 187 -14.91 46.19 16.17
C SER A 187 -16.41 45.92 16.16
N VAL A 188 -16.83 44.68 15.86
CA VAL A 188 -18.25 44.28 15.89
C VAL A 188 -18.62 43.65 17.23
N SER A 189 -19.93 43.51 17.49
CA SER A 189 -20.41 42.82 18.68
C SER A 189 -19.92 41.37 18.73
N GLN A 190 -19.79 40.81 19.93
CA GLN A 190 -19.35 39.43 20.12
C GLN A 190 -20.20 38.42 19.34
N GLU A 191 -21.51 38.66 19.26
CA GLU A 191 -22.45 37.84 18.49
C GLU A 191 -22.17 37.90 16.98
N LYS A 192 -21.96 39.10 16.42
CA LYS A 192 -21.58 39.27 15.01
C LYS A 192 -20.22 38.65 14.72
N GLY A 193 -19.24 38.83 15.60
CA GLY A 193 -17.93 38.20 15.49
C GLY A 193 -18.00 36.68 15.49
N LYS A 194 -18.87 36.10 16.32
CA LYS A 194 -19.17 34.66 16.32
C LYS A 194 -19.79 34.22 14.99
N SER A 195 -20.80 34.95 14.51
CA SER A 195 -21.45 34.65 13.22
C SER A 195 -20.47 34.67 12.05
N ILE A 196 -19.51 35.60 12.03
CA ILE A 196 -18.44 35.64 11.01
C ILE A 196 -17.57 34.38 11.09
N CYS A 197 -17.17 33.97 12.30
CA CYS A 197 -16.37 32.75 12.51
C CYS A 197 -17.14 31.49 12.07
N ASP A 198 -18.44 31.43 12.33
CA ASP A 198 -19.29 30.30 11.93
C ASP A 198 -19.40 30.20 10.39
N LEU A 199 -19.49 31.35 9.69
CA LEU A 199 -19.50 31.38 8.23
C LEU A 199 -18.14 31.01 7.63
N VAL A 200 -17.03 31.45 8.22
CA VAL A 200 -15.68 31.03 7.84
C VAL A 200 -15.51 29.52 8.02
N ASN A 201 -15.98 28.98 9.15
CA ASN A 201 -15.98 27.55 9.40
C ASN A 201 -16.79 26.79 8.34
N LYS A 202 -17.99 27.28 7.99
CA LYS A 202 -18.83 26.68 6.95
C LYS A 202 -18.13 26.70 5.58
N PHE A 203 -17.52 27.82 5.21
CA PHE A 203 -16.74 27.96 3.97
C PHE A 203 -15.61 26.91 3.90
N LEU A 204 -14.74 26.90 4.92
CA LEU A 204 -13.61 25.98 4.95
C LEU A 204 -14.03 24.53 5.05
N SER A 205 -15.07 24.21 5.82
CA SER A 205 -15.57 22.84 5.94
C SER A 205 -16.02 22.29 4.57
N ALA A 206 -16.71 23.10 3.77
CA ALA A 206 -17.13 22.71 2.43
C ALA A 206 -15.93 22.52 1.47
N VAL A 207 -14.97 23.45 1.49
CA VAL A 207 -13.73 23.34 0.71
C VAL A 207 -12.94 22.09 1.08
N LEU A 208 -12.68 21.90 2.36
CA LEU A 208 -11.86 20.81 2.88
C LEU A 208 -12.50 19.44 2.63
N GLN A 209 -13.82 19.33 2.78
CA GLN A 209 -14.55 18.11 2.45
C GLN A 209 -14.43 17.77 0.96
N GLU A 210 -14.58 18.77 0.09
CA GLU A 210 -14.48 18.55 -1.36
C GLU A 210 -13.04 18.21 -1.78
N ALA A 211 -12.04 18.88 -1.21
CA ALA A 211 -10.63 18.57 -1.47
C ALA A 211 -10.26 17.15 -1.04
N GLU A 212 -10.76 16.70 0.13
CA GLU A 212 -10.58 15.33 0.62
C GLU A 212 -11.28 14.31 -0.29
N GLU A 213 -12.47 14.63 -0.81
CA GLU A 213 -13.20 13.78 -1.73
C GLU A 213 -12.48 13.62 -3.09
N GLU A 214 -11.92 14.69 -3.64
CA GLU A 214 -11.19 14.61 -4.90
C GLU A 214 -9.85 13.89 -4.73
N ALA A 215 -9.11 14.17 -3.65
CA ALA A 215 -7.88 13.45 -3.34
C ALA A 215 -8.16 11.95 -3.14
N TYR A 216 -9.21 11.60 -2.41
CA TYR A 216 -9.63 10.20 -2.23
C TYR A 216 -10.02 9.54 -3.55
N LYS A 217 -10.84 10.18 -4.39
CA LYS A 217 -11.21 9.62 -5.70
C LYS A 217 -10.00 9.39 -6.58
N ARG A 218 -9.06 10.34 -6.61
CA ARG A 218 -7.84 10.20 -7.40
C ARG A 218 -7.00 9.06 -6.87
N PHE A 219 -6.78 8.99 -5.55
CA PHE A 219 -6.13 7.87 -4.91
C PHE A 219 -6.79 6.55 -5.30
N ILE A 220 -8.09 6.37 -5.07
CA ILE A 220 -8.81 5.14 -5.42
C ILE A 220 -8.69 4.80 -6.91
N SER A 221 -8.66 5.83 -7.76
CA SER A 221 -8.46 5.64 -9.18
C SER A 221 -7.06 5.09 -9.47
N THR A 222 -5.98 5.54 -8.80
CA THR A 222 -4.57 5.16 -9.05
C THR A 222 -3.99 4.12 -8.07
N SER A 223 -4.66 3.82 -6.95
CA SER A 223 -4.14 3.06 -5.80
C SER A 223 -3.97 1.56 -6.05
N VAL A 224 -4.13 1.12 -7.30
CA VAL A 224 -3.88 -0.26 -7.72
C VAL A 224 -2.81 -0.27 -8.82
N ASP A 225 -2.14 0.84 -9.09
CA ASP A 225 -1.01 0.90 -10.02
C ASP A 225 0.23 0.21 -9.40
N ASP A 226 1.13 -0.30 -10.26
CA ASP A 226 2.15 -1.27 -9.82
C ASP A 226 3.21 -0.71 -8.85
N ASP A 227 3.42 0.60 -8.86
CA ASP A 227 4.46 1.24 -8.05
C ASP A 227 4.16 1.14 -6.54
N ASP A 228 2.89 0.86 -6.17
CA ASP A 228 2.39 0.92 -4.79
C ASP A 228 1.75 -0.39 -4.30
N VAL A 229 2.07 -1.55 -4.89
CA VAL A 229 1.52 -2.85 -4.42
C VAL A 229 2.04 -3.19 -3.02
N ASN A 230 1.24 -2.84 -2.02
CA ASN A 230 1.48 -3.08 -0.60
C ASN A 230 0.63 -4.27 -0.07
N ALA A 231 0.81 -4.60 1.21
CA ALA A 231 0.15 -5.73 1.83
C ALA A 231 -1.40 -5.64 1.80
N ASN A 232 -1.97 -4.45 1.91
CA ASN A 232 -3.41 -4.23 1.82
C ASN A 232 -3.95 -4.60 0.44
N ILE A 233 -3.28 -4.17 -0.64
CA ILE A 233 -3.66 -4.51 -2.01
C ILE A 233 -3.58 -6.03 -2.22
N ILE A 234 -2.47 -6.66 -1.79
CA ILE A 234 -2.27 -8.11 -1.88
C ILE A 234 -3.40 -8.85 -1.15
N SER A 235 -3.76 -8.42 0.06
CA SER A 235 -4.85 -9.00 0.86
C SER A 235 -6.21 -8.86 0.16
N LEU A 236 -6.52 -7.68 -0.38
CA LEU A 236 -7.77 -7.45 -1.11
C LEU A 236 -7.87 -8.32 -2.38
N VAL A 237 -6.77 -8.45 -3.12
CA VAL A 237 -6.67 -9.28 -4.33
C VAL A 237 -6.81 -10.75 -3.97
N SER A 238 -6.04 -11.21 -2.99
CA SER A 238 -6.08 -12.58 -2.45
C SER A 238 -7.48 -12.99 -1.99
N LYS A 239 -8.21 -12.07 -1.32
CA LYS A 239 -9.61 -12.27 -0.92
C LYS A 239 -10.53 -12.35 -2.14
N LYS A 240 -10.29 -11.52 -3.17
CA LYS A 240 -11.11 -11.48 -4.39
C LYS A 240 -10.98 -12.76 -5.22
N ILE A 241 -9.76 -13.23 -5.46
CA ILE A 241 -9.51 -14.41 -6.29
C ILE A 241 -9.56 -15.73 -5.50
N LYS A 242 -9.72 -15.65 -4.18
CA LYS A 242 -9.74 -16.79 -3.26
C LYS A 242 -8.47 -17.65 -3.37
N ARG A 243 -7.30 -16.99 -3.42
CA ARG A 243 -5.98 -17.63 -3.48
C ARG A 243 -5.00 -16.95 -2.54
N ASP A 244 -4.10 -17.73 -1.97
CA ASP A 244 -2.95 -17.19 -1.24
C ASP A 244 -1.91 -16.72 -2.27
N ILE A 245 -1.25 -15.60 -2.00
CA ILE A 245 -0.31 -14.96 -2.94
C ILE A 245 1.05 -14.92 -2.26
N TYR A 246 2.02 -15.61 -2.85
CA TYR A 246 3.41 -15.61 -2.39
C TYR A 246 4.24 -14.69 -3.29
N LEU A 247 5.09 -13.86 -2.67
CA LEU A 247 6.02 -12.98 -3.37
C LEU A 247 7.46 -13.47 -3.23
N ILE A 248 8.20 -13.45 -4.33
CA ILE A 248 9.65 -13.72 -4.38
C ILE A 248 10.37 -12.43 -4.78
N ASP A 249 11.42 -12.04 -4.05
CA ASP A 249 12.26 -10.90 -4.40
C ASP A 249 13.28 -11.36 -5.44
N SER A 250 13.34 -10.69 -6.59
CA SER A 250 14.28 -11.05 -7.64
C SER A 250 15.76 -10.86 -7.29
N LYS A 251 16.08 -10.03 -6.28
CA LYS A 251 17.46 -9.75 -5.86
C LYS A 251 18.10 -10.94 -5.17
N ASN A 252 17.45 -11.44 -4.12
CA ASN A 252 17.92 -12.60 -3.35
C ASN A 252 17.28 -13.91 -3.81
N ARG A 253 16.25 -13.83 -4.66
CA ARG A 253 15.44 -14.96 -5.15
C ARG A 253 14.77 -15.74 -4.04
N MET A 254 14.55 -15.11 -2.89
CA MET A 254 13.89 -15.70 -1.73
C MET A 254 12.47 -15.16 -1.60
N PRO A 255 11.55 -15.95 -1.03
CA PRO A 255 10.25 -15.42 -0.68
C PRO A 255 10.41 -14.36 0.40
N TYR A 256 9.51 -13.37 0.38
CA TYR A 256 9.50 -12.33 1.39
C TYR A 256 8.07 -11.98 1.81
N LEU A 257 7.93 -11.56 3.07
CA LEU A 257 6.72 -10.93 3.57
C LEU A 257 6.85 -9.42 3.36
N ASN A 258 5.80 -8.79 2.82
CA ASN A 258 5.56 -7.40 3.20
C ASN A 258 5.03 -7.40 4.65
N PRO A 259 5.37 -6.44 5.52
CA PRO A 259 5.16 -6.49 6.99
C PRO A 259 3.75 -6.84 7.53
N GLN A 260 2.73 -7.07 6.70
CA GLN A 260 1.37 -7.49 7.07
C GLN A 260 0.86 -8.73 6.26
N THR A 261 1.73 -9.50 5.59
CA THR A 261 1.32 -10.53 4.60
C THR A 261 0.98 -11.93 5.12
N VAL A 262 1.20 -12.24 6.40
CA VAL A 262 0.74 -13.56 6.91
C VAL A 262 -0.79 -13.67 6.87
N GLU A 263 -1.51 -12.55 7.02
CA GLU A 263 -2.99 -12.53 7.00
C GLU A 263 -3.61 -13.00 5.68
N ASN A 264 -2.88 -12.89 4.56
CA ASN A 264 -3.36 -13.37 3.27
C ASN A 264 -3.10 -14.86 3.03
N LEU A 265 -2.32 -15.53 3.89
CA LEU A 265 -1.98 -16.94 3.80
C LEU A 265 -2.96 -17.76 4.66
N LYS A 266 -3.99 -18.32 4.03
CA LYS A 266 -5.14 -18.97 4.70
C LYS A 266 -5.20 -20.48 4.46
N GLY A 267 -4.14 -21.07 3.93
CA GLY A 267 -4.10 -22.49 3.57
C GLY A 267 -5.00 -22.82 2.38
N ARG A 268 -5.17 -21.87 1.45
CA ARG A 268 -5.93 -22.07 0.21
C ARG A 268 -4.99 -22.50 -0.91
N LYS A 269 -5.57 -22.73 -2.09
CA LYS A 269 -4.78 -22.75 -3.32
C LYS A 269 -3.99 -21.45 -3.47
N SER A 270 -2.85 -21.54 -4.15
CA SER A 270 -1.82 -20.50 -4.10
C SER A 270 -1.31 -20.14 -5.48
N ILE A 271 -0.89 -18.89 -5.63
CA ILE A 271 -0.12 -18.41 -6.77
C ILE A 271 1.20 -17.80 -6.30
N ILE A 272 2.20 -17.79 -7.17
CA ILE A 272 3.53 -17.27 -6.88
C ILE A 272 3.84 -16.14 -7.88
N ILE A 273 4.31 -15.00 -7.37
CA ILE A 273 4.65 -13.81 -8.16
C ILE A 273 6.08 -13.38 -7.82
N LEU A 274 6.86 -13.11 -8.86
CA LEU A 274 8.22 -12.57 -8.74
C LEU A 274 8.16 -11.03 -8.82
N CYS A 275 8.75 -10.35 -7.84
CA CYS A 275 8.96 -8.91 -7.82
C CYS A 275 10.33 -8.58 -8.40
N ILE A 276 10.38 -7.97 -9.60
CA ILE A 276 11.64 -7.65 -10.28
C ILE A 276 12.23 -6.35 -9.73
N ASN A 277 11.40 -5.33 -9.63
CA ASN A 277 11.68 -4.03 -9.05
C ASN A 277 10.35 -3.38 -8.67
N LYS A 278 10.40 -2.19 -8.04
CA LYS A 278 9.19 -1.38 -7.80
C LYS A 278 8.46 -1.20 -9.12
N GLY A 279 7.21 -1.63 -9.19
CA GLY A 279 6.40 -1.49 -10.40
C GLY A 279 6.43 -2.64 -11.40
N ASN A 280 7.25 -3.70 -11.24
CA ASN A 280 7.25 -4.81 -12.21
C ASN A 280 7.20 -6.20 -11.57
N TYR A 281 6.20 -6.95 -12.02
CA TYR A 281 5.93 -8.30 -11.55
C TYR A 281 5.95 -9.31 -12.71
N GLU A 282 6.29 -10.56 -12.39
CA GLU A 282 6.17 -11.70 -13.30
C GLU A 282 5.50 -12.89 -12.61
N ALA A 283 4.70 -13.65 -13.36
CA ALA A 283 4.06 -14.86 -12.85
C ALA A 283 5.08 -16.00 -12.76
N VAL A 284 5.14 -16.70 -11.62
CA VAL A 284 5.98 -17.88 -11.43
C VAL A 284 5.13 -19.14 -11.49
N GLY A 285 5.64 -20.15 -12.19
CA GLY A 285 5.00 -21.45 -12.31
C GLY A 285 6.00 -22.60 -12.28
N LYS A 286 5.49 -23.81 -12.12
CA LYS A 286 6.23 -25.07 -12.19
C LYS A 286 6.12 -25.67 -13.58
N LEU A 287 7.24 -26.01 -14.18
CA LEU A 287 7.29 -26.71 -15.47
C LEU A 287 6.98 -28.19 -15.25
N LEU A 288 5.95 -28.67 -15.92
CA LEU A 288 5.49 -30.05 -15.91
C LEU A 288 5.90 -30.77 -17.20
N PRO A 289 5.84 -32.12 -17.23
CA PRO A 289 6.02 -32.89 -18.46
C PRO A 289 5.12 -32.40 -19.60
N GLY A 290 5.64 -32.43 -20.82
CA GLY A 290 4.92 -31.91 -22.00
C GLY A 290 4.94 -30.40 -22.14
N ASN A 291 5.89 -29.70 -21.49
CA ASN A 291 6.05 -28.24 -21.50
C ASN A 291 4.82 -27.48 -20.97
N ALA A 292 3.98 -28.13 -20.17
CA ALA A 292 2.89 -27.48 -19.47
C ALA A 292 3.43 -26.69 -18.27
N VAL A 293 2.80 -25.57 -17.93
CA VAL A 293 3.21 -24.74 -16.78
C VAL A 293 2.05 -24.63 -15.80
N GLN A 294 2.24 -25.15 -14.58
CA GLN A 294 1.31 -25.02 -13.47
C GLN A 294 1.57 -23.70 -12.73
N ARG A 295 0.53 -22.90 -12.50
CA ARG A 295 0.61 -21.62 -11.78
C ARG A 295 -0.39 -21.47 -10.63
N ASP A 296 -1.37 -22.38 -10.55
CA ASP A 296 -2.30 -22.52 -9.44
C ASP A 296 -1.93 -23.80 -8.69
N PHE A 297 -1.51 -23.65 -7.44
CA PHE A 297 -0.94 -24.72 -6.63
C PHE A 297 -1.89 -25.10 -5.51
N ASP A 298 -2.00 -26.39 -5.21
CA ASP A 298 -2.70 -26.85 -4.01
C ASP A 298 -1.88 -26.51 -2.75
N HIS A 299 -2.56 -26.29 -1.62
CA HIS A 299 -1.89 -26.02 -0.35
C HIS A 299 -0.95 -27.17 0.06
N SER A 300 -1.25 -28.39 -0.36
CA SER A 300 -0.44 -29.58 -0.10
C SER A 300 0.82 -29.70 -0.98
N ASP A 301 0.96 -28.86 -2.01
CA ASP A 301 2.12 -28.87 -2.91
C ASP A 301 3.41 -28.58 -2.13
N THR A 302 4.46 -29.37 -2.37
CA THR A 302 5.73 -29.28 -1.65
C THR A 302 6.35 -27.90 -1.76
N LEU A 303 6.27 -27.24 -2.92
CA LEU A 303 6.79 -25.87 -3.10
C LEU A 303 6.01 -24.88 -2.21
N ILE A 304 4.69 -25.03 -2.12
CA ILE A 304 3.85 -24.18 -1.28
C ILE A 304 4.10 -24.42 0.20
N LYS A 305 4.31 -25.68 0.61
CA LYS A 305 4.73 -26.01 1.99
C LYS A 305 6.07 -25.36 2.32
N LYS A 306 7.08 -25.48 1.46
CA LYS A 306 8.38 -24.81 1.64
C LYS A 306 8.22 -23.30 1.81
N LEU A 307 7.47 -22.66 0.91
CA LEU A 307 7.19 -21.22 0.97
C LEU A 307 6.49 -20.82 2.27
N TYR A 308 5.47 -21.60 2.68
CA TYR A 308 4.73 -21.33 3.90
C TYR A 308 5.61 -21.51 5.14
N THR A 309 6.34 -22.62 5.26
CA THR A 309 7.24 -22.88 6.38
C THR A 309 8.31 -21.79 6.46
N PHE A 310 8.92 -21.40 5.35
CA PHE A 310 9.97 -20.36 5.33
C PHE A 310 9.45 -19.01 5.83
N LEU A 311 8.22 -18.64 5.49
CA LEU A 311 7.67 -17.33 5.83
C LEU A 311 6.93 -17.29 7.17
N VAL A 312 6.27 -18.38 7.56
CA VAL A 312 5.32 -18.39 8.69
C VAL A 312 5.85 -19.16 9.89
N ASN A 313 6.61 -20.24 9.66
CA ASN A 313 7.17 -21.09 10.71
C ASN A 313 8.68 -21.32 10.46
N PRO A 314 9.49 -20.24 10.38
CA PRO A 314 10.91 -20.34 10.02
C PRO A 314 11.71 -21.25 10.94
N GLU A 315 11.27 -21.43 12.20
CA GLU A 315 11.86 -22.35 13.17
C GLU A 315 11.83 -23.82 12.75
N LYS A 316 10.90 -24.22 11.86
CA LYS A 316 10.78 -25.61 11.39
C LYS A 316 11.64 -25.91 10.16
N ILE A 317 12.30 -24.89 9.60
CA ILE A 317 13.12 -25.05 8.40
C ILE A 317 14.34 -25.94 8.67
N CYS A 318 14.94 -25.90 9.86
CA CYS A 318 16.07 -26.78 10.19
C CYS A 318 15.70 -28.27 10.11
N ASP A 319 14.48 -28.61 10.52
CA ASP A 319 14.01 -29.99 10.56
C ASP A 319 13.44 -30.46 9.22
N GLU A 320 12.70 -29.59 8.52
CA GLU A 320 11.95 -29.97 7.30
C GLU A 320 12.71 -29.68 6.00
N PHE A 321 13.54 -28.62 5.97
CA PHE A 321 14.17 -28.07 4.76
C PHE A 321 15.57 -27.50 5.04
N ASN A 322 16.46 -28.35 5.58
CA ASN A 322 17.78 -27.94 6.07
C ASN A 322 18.61 -27.15 5.02
N GLU A 323 18.42 -27.43 3.72
CA GLU A 323 19.09 -26.70 2.64
C GLU A 323 18.81 -25.19 2.62
N LEU A 324 17.72 -24.76 3.27
CA LEU A 324 17.27 -23.38 3.34
C LEU A 324 17.75 -22.61 4.58
N VAL A 325 18.32 -23.26 5.59
CA VAL A 325 18.73 -22.65 6.87
C VAL A 325 19.64 -21.43 6.65
N LYS A 326 20.61 -21.54 5.74
CA LYS A 326 21.55 -20.46 5.40
C LYS A 326 20.91 -19.18 4.84
N TYR A 327 19.64 -19.22 4.45
CA TYR A 327 18.90 -18.07 3.94
C TYR A 327 17.96 -17.44 4.98
N LEU A 328 17.84 -18.04 6.17
CA LEU A 328 17.06 -17.47 7.26
C LEU A 328 17.79 -16.29 7.93
N PRO A 329 17.07 -15.41 8.63
CA PRO A 329 17.69 -14.46 9.55
C PRO A 329 18.58 -15.15 10.59
N ASN A 330 19.66 -14.49 11.02
CA ASN A 330 20.66 -15.07 11.92
C ASN A 330 20.08 -15.65 13.22
N GLU A 331 18.97 -15.09 13.70
CA GLU A 331 18.28 -15.57 14.91
C GLU A 331 17.74 -17.01 14.78
N PHE A 332 17.48 -17.48 13.56
CA PHE A 332 17.00 -18.84 13.28
C PHE A 332 18.10 -19.80 12.80
N GLN A 333 19.32 -19.31 12.56
CA GLN A 333 20.42 -20.16 12.07
C GLN A 333 21.14 -20.94 13.18
N ASN A 334 20.97 -20.56 14.45
CA ASN A 334 21.75 -21.09 15.57
C ASN A 334 21.04 -22.17 16.41
N SER A 335 19.91 -22.71 15.96
CA SER A 335 19.15 -23.74 16.70
C SER A 335 19.87 -25.10 16.78
N GLU A 336 21.01 -25.30 16.10
CA GLU A 336 21.75 -26.57 16.09
C GLU A 336 22.70 -26.79 17.29
N SER A 337 22.78 -25.91 18.30
CA SER A 337 23.81 -26.03 19.37
C SER A 337 23.30 -26.34 20.78
N SER A 338 22.23 -27.14 20.93
CA SER A 338 21.72 -27.52 22.29
C SER A 338 21.38 -29.00 22.50
N SER A 339 21.75 -29.91 21.62
CA SER A 339 21.42 -31.34 21.80
C SER A 339 22.55 -32.29 21.42
N SER A 340 23.71 -32.14 22.05
CA SER A 340 24.69 -33.23 22.24
C SER A 340 25.81 -32.76 23.15
N ASN A 341 25.66 -32.94 24.46
CA ASN A 341 26.76 -33.10 25.40
C ASN A 341 26.18 -33.64 26.71
N SER A 342 26.10 -34.97 26.79
CA SER A 342 26.07 -35.69 28.05
C SER A 342 27.24 -36.66 28.02
N ASP A 343 28.45 -36.11 28.13
CA ASP A 343 29.61 -36.83 28.65
C ASP A 343 29.78 -36.37 30.10
N ASP A 344 29.40 -37.23 31.03
CA ASP A 344 29.87 -37.13 32.42
C ASP A 344 30.64 -38.42 32.71
N SER A 345 31.92 -38.37 32.36
CA SER A 345 32.92 -39.35 32.73
C SER A 345 33.59 -38.88 34.02
N SER A 346 33.26 -39.51 35.13
CA SER A 346 34.02 -39.38 36.38
C SER A 346 34.90 -40.62 36.58
N ASN A 347 36.17 -40.46 36.22
CA ASN A 347 37.28 -41.30 36.67
C ASN A 347 37.55 -41.08 38.16
N SER A 348 37.85 -42.16 38.88
CA SER A 348 38.97 -42.19 39.83
C SER A 348 39.32 -43.63 40.22
N ASP A 349 40.55 -43.99 39.90
CA ASP A 349 41.28 -45.18 40.35
C ASP A 349 41.34 -45.30 41.90
N ASP A 350 41.35 -46.52 42.44
CA ASP A 350 42.44 -46.95 43.33
C ASP A 350 42.54 -48.48 43.46
N SER A 351 43.79 -48.89 43.60
CA SER A 351 44.42 -50.20 43.65
C SER A 351 44.11 -51.09 44.86
N SER A 352 44.20 -52.42 44.69
CA SER A 352 45.22 -53.30 45.32
C SER A 352 44.84 -54.79 45.26
N ASN A 353 45.89 -55.61 45.15
CA ASN A 353 45.95 -57.07 44.99
C ASN A 353 45.28 -57.85 46.12
N GLU A 354 44.87 -59.10 45.86
CA GLU A 354 45.50 -60.31 46.45
C GLU A 354 44.84 -61.60 45.93
N ASP A 355 45.69 -62.63 45.84
CA ASP A 355 45.46 -64.01 45.44
C ASP A 355 44.38 -64.73 46.26
N GLU A 356 43.72 -65.75 45.67
CA GLU A 356 43.80 -67.15 46.13
C GLU A 356 42.98 -68.10 45.23
N SER A 357 43.72 -69.01 44.59
CA SER A 357 43.51 -70.47 44.39
C SER A 357 42.12 -71.13 44.24
N ASP A 358 42.14 -72.06 43.27
CA ASP A 358 41.39 -73.32 43.06
C ASP A 358 39.91 -73.30 42.62
#